data_AF-A0A316ELW7-F1
#
_entry.id   AF-A0A316ELW7-F1
#
_cell.length_a   1.000
_cell.length_b   1.000
_cell.length_c   1.000
_cell.angle_alpha   90.00
_cell.angle_beta   90.00
_cell.angle_gamma   90.00
#
_symmetry.space_group_name_H-M   'P 1'
#
loop_
_entity.id
_entity.type
_entity.pdbx_description
1 polymer ?
#
loop_
_entity_poly.entity_id
_entity_poly.type
_entity_poly.pdbx_seq_one_letter_code
_entity_poly.pdbx_strand_id
1 'polypeptide(L)' 'MTADVSTGAEHQPDPATYACSACTLPWPCAPARDYLIASTPDEVQLAMRMWDELERAARALADRHPADLFDRFLRWTMR' A
#
# COMPACT_ATOMS: atom_id res chain seq x y z
N MET A 1 -0.10 -5.61 21.91
CA MET A 1 -1.41 -5.89 21.29
C MET A 1 -1.16 -6.05 19.80
N THR A 2 -0.86 -7.26 19.34
CA THR A 2 -0.77 -7.55 17.91
C THR A 2 -2.19 -7.50 17.38
N ALA A 3 -2.55 -6.44 16.66
CA ALA A 3 -3.68 -6.52 15.76
C ALA A 3 -3.48 -7.79 14.92
N ASP A 4 -4.52 -8.60 14.82
CA ASP A 4 -4.44 -9.82 14.03
C ASP A 4 -4.00 -9.41 12.62
N VAL A 5 -2.83 -9.88 12.18
CA VAL A 5 -2.25 -9.53 10.89
C VAL A 5 -3.25 -9.83 9.76
N SER A 6 -4.14 -10.81 10.00
CA SER A 6 -5.26 -11.14 9.13
C SER A 6 -6.24 -9.96 8.88
N THR A 7 -6.47 -9.08 9.85
CA THR A 7 -7.33 -7.89 9.69
C THR A 7 -6.75 -6.93 8.68
N GLY A 8 -5.42 -6.86 8.55
CA GLY A 8 -4.77 -6.01 7.54
C GLY A 8 -5.10 -6.41 6.10
N ALA A 9 -5.55 -7.65 5.86
CA ALA A 9 -6.04 -8.09 4.55
C ALA A 9 -7.35 -7.40 4.14
N GLU A 10 -8.18 -6.95 5.08
CA GLU A 10 -9.44 -6.25 4.81
C GLU A 10 -9.20 -4.79 4.36
N HIS A 11 -8.01 -4.25 4.65
CA HIS A 11 -7.60 -2.93 4.23
C HIS A 11 -7.14 -2.95 2.77
N GLN A 12 -8.10 -2.89 1.84
CA GLN A 12 -7.87 -2.81 0.39
C GLN A 12 -7.98 -1.37 -0.14
N PRO A 13 -7.33 -1.03 -1.27
CA PRO A 13 -7.51 0.26 -1.92
C PRO A 13 -8.83 0.32 -2.68
N ASP A 14 -9.52 1.46 -2.60
CA ASP A 14 -10.52 1.86 -3.59
C ASP A 14 -9.80 2.23 -4.90
N PRO A 15 -10.07 1.55 -6.03
CA PRO A 15 -9.38 1.83 -7.29
C PRO A 15 -9.56 3.25 -7.84
N ALA A 16 -10.65 3.95 -7.47
CA ALA A 16 -10.95 5.29 -7.97
C ALA A 16 -10.22 6.39 -7.20
N THR A 17 -10.01 6.19 -5.89
CA THR A 17 -9.49 7.23 -4.99
C THR A 17 -8.15 6.85 -4.34
N TYR A 18 -7.83 5.56 -4.35
CA TYR A 18 -6.76 4.95 -3.56
C TYR A 18 -6.86 5.25 -2.05
N ALA A 19 -8.04 5.59 -1.56
CA ALA A 19 -8.34 5.54 -0.13
C ALA A 19 -8.52 4.08 0.30
N CYS A 20 -8.20 3.76 1.55
CA CYS A 20 -8.46 2.44 2.09
C CYS A 20 -9.96 2.27 2.33
N SER A 21 -10.57 1.22 1.78
CA SER A 21 -12.01 0.96 1.92
C SER A 21 -12.44 0.67 3.36
N ALA A 22 -11.53 0.20 4.22
CA ALA A 22 -11.84 -0.14 5.61
C ALA A 22 -11.74 1.06 6.57
N CYS A 23 -10.77 1.97 6.37
CA CYS A 23 -10.49 3.05 7.31
C CYS A 23 -10.41 4.45 6.68
N THR A 24 -10.63 4.58 5.37
CA THR A 24 -10.62 5.83 4.57
C THR A 24 -9.28 6.59 4.50
N LEU A 25 -8.26 6.14 5.23
CA LEU A 25 -6.91 6.68 5.15
C LEU A 25 -6.24 6.33 3.80
N PRO A 26 -5.21 7.07 3.37
CA PRO A 26 -4.44 6.73 2.18
C PRO A 26 -3.90 5.28 2.23
N TRP A 27 -4.27 4.46 1.25
CA TRP A 27 -3.76 3.10 1.13
C TRP A 27 -2.36 3.06 0.46
N PRO A 28 -1.39 2.26 0.93
CA PRO A 28 -1.47 1.35 2.05
C PRO A 28 -1.35 2.09 3.38
N CYS A 29 -2.39 1.95 4.22
CA CYS A 29 -2.41 2.41 5.60
C CYS A 29 -1.61 1.46 6.50
N ALA A 30 -1.36 1.82 7.76
CA ALA A 30 -0.50 1.00 8.64
C ALA A 30 -0.92 -0.49 8.73
N PRO A 31 -2.20 -0.84 8.96
CA PRO A 31 -2.62 -2.25 8.97
C PRO A 31 -2.38 -2.98 7.64
N ALA A 32 -2.61 -2.30 6.51
CA ALA A 32 -2.32 -2.87 5.19
C ALA A 32 -0.83 -3.11 5.00
N ARG A 33 0.03 -2.16 5.42
CA ARG A 33 1.49 -2.31 5.34
C ARG A 33 1.97 -3.49 6.18
N ASP A 34 1.50 -3.62 7.41
CA ASP A 34 1.88 -4.72 8.31
C ASP A 34 1.48 -6.07 7.70
N TYR A 35 0.27 -6.17 7.14
CA TYR A 35 -0.17 -7.36 6.42
C TYR A 35 0.67 -7.63 5.16
N LEU A 36 0.94 -6.62 4.33
CA LEU A 36 1.74 -6.78 3.12
C LEU A 36 3.14 -7.28 3.44
N ILE A 37 3.77 -6.78 4.51
CA ILE A 37 5.09 -7.24 4.97
C ILE A 37 5.01 -8.69 5.45
N ALA A 38 4.03 -9.01 6.29
CA ALA A 38 3.93 -10.35 6.87
C ALA A 38 3.48 -11.42 5.87
N SER A 39 2.73 -11.04 4.82
CA SER A 39 2.17 -11.97 3.82
C SER A 39 3.04 -12.12 2.58
N THR A 40 4.05 -11.26 2.38
CA THR A 40 4.95 -11.33 1.24
C THR A 40 6.27 -12.01 1.63
N PRO A 41 6.82 -12.96 0.85
CA PRO A 41 7.97 -13.76 1.28
C PRO A 41 9.26 -12.97 1.52
N ASP A 42 9.48 -11.91 0.75
CA ASP A 42 10.70 -11.09 0.82
C ASP A 42 10.45 -9.64 0.33
N GLU A 43 11.45 -8.78 0.58
CA GLU A 43 11.43 -7.36 0.25
C GLU A 43 11.36 -7.06 -1.26
N VAL A 44 11.95 -7.92 -2.11
CA VAL A 44 11.97 -7.73 -3.57
C VAL A 44 10.57 -7.99 -4.11
N GLN A 45 9.95 -9.10 -3.70
CA GLN A 45 8.57 -9.41 -4.06
C GLN A 45 7.59 -8.35 -3.54
N LEU A 46 7.84 -7.80 -2.34
CA LEU A 46 7.03 -6.69 -1.81
C LEU A 46 7.20 -5.43 -2.67
N ALA A 47 8.43 -5.06 -3.01
CA ALA A 47 8.70 -3.89 -3.86
C ALA A 47 8.06 -4.04 -5.25
N MET A 48 8.16 -5.21 -5.87
CA MET A 48 7.51 -5.50 -7.16
C MET A 48 5.99 -5.40 -7.07
N ARG A 49 5.38 -6.01 -6.04
CA ARG A 49 3.94 -5.92 -5.80
C ARG A 49 3.51 -4.46 -5.61
N MET A 50 4.28 -3.68 -4.86
CA MET A 50 3.96 -2.27 -4.63
C MET A 50 4.24 -1.38 -5.84
N TRP A 51 5.11 -1.79 -6.75
CA TRP A 51 5.30 -1.14 -8.05
C TRP A 51 4.04 -1.25 -8.91
N ASP A 52 3.45 -2.43 -9.02
CA ASP A 52 2.19 -2.63 -9.75
C ASP A 52 1.06 -1.75 -9.17
N GLU A 53 1.02 -1.60 -7.86
CA GLU A 53 0.07 -0.70 -7.19
C GLU A 53 0.36 0.77 -7.45
N LEU A 54 1.63 1.18 -7.51
CA LEU A 54 2.00 2.54 -7.87
C LEU A 54 1.55 2.88 -9.30
N GLU A 55 1.72 1.98 -10.26
CA GLU A 55 1.30 2.22 -11.66
C GLU A 55 -0.22 2.43 -11.77
N ARG A 56 -1.00 1.67 -11.00
CA ARG A 56 -2.46 1.82 -10.91
C ARG A 56 -2.83 3.12 -10.19
N ALA A 57 -2.19 3.40 -9.06
CA ALA A 57 -2.42 4.60 -8.25
C ALA A 57 -2.10 5.88 -9.01
N ALA A 58 -1.05 5.89 -9.84
CA ALA A 58 -0.65 7.06 -10.64
C ALA A 58 -1.77 7.53 -11.59
N ARG A 59 -2.67 6.64 -12.01
CA ARG A 59 -3.85 7.00 -12.81
C ARG A 59 -4.93 7.69 -11.98
N ALA A 60 -5.22 7.14 -10.79
CA ALA A 60 -6.24 7.68 -9.88
C ALA A 60 -5.78 8.97 -9.17
N LEU A 61 -4.47 9.12 -8.95
CA LEU A 61 -3.82 10.20 -8.23
C LEU A 61 -2.99 11.08 -9.17
N ALA A 62 -3.52 11.34 -10.37
CA ALA A 62 -2.78 12.01 -11.45
C ALA A 62 -2.35 13.46 -11.13
N ASP A 63 -2.97 14.09 -10.13
CA ASP A 63 -2.65 15.42 -9.63
C ASP A 63 -1.53 15.42 -8.57
N ARG A 64 -1.14 14.23 -8.08
CA ARG A 64 -0.12 14.09 -7.03
C ARG A 64 1.28 14.11 -7.62
N HIS A 65 2.20 14.70 -6.86
CA HIS A 65 3.60 14.76 -7.24
C HIS A 65 4.22 13.34 -7.25
N PRO A 66 5.02 12.96 -8.27
CA PRO A 66 5.59 11.60 -8.35
C PRO A 66 6.40 11.18 -7.13
N ALA A 67 7.11 12.12 -6.49
CA ALA A 67 7.85 11.83 -5.25
C ALA A 67 6.93 11.41 -4.09
N ASP A 68 5.71 11.97 -3.98
CA ASP A 68 4.74 11.57 -2.96
C ASP A 68 4.28 10.13 -3.18
N LEU A 69 4.10 9.72 -4.44
CA LEU A 69 3.71 8.36 -4.81
C LEU A 69 4.86 7.39 -4.52
N PHE A 70 6.09 7.73 -4.88
CA PHE A 70 7.28 6.94 -4.54
C PHE A 70 7.38 6.71 -3.02
N ASP A 71 7.27 7.78 -2.23
CA ASP A 71 7.32 7.72 -0.77
C ASP A 71 6.22 6.85 -0.16
N ARG A 72 5.01 6.94 -0.72
CA ARG A 72 3.83 6.22 -0.24
C ARG A 72 3.89 4.73 -0.54
N PHE A 73 4.35 4.34 -1.74
CA PHE A 73 4.28 2.97 -2.22
C PHE A 73 5.59 2.19 -2.09
N LEU A 74 6.75 2.83 -2.28
CA LEU A 74 8.03 2.11 -2.46
C LEU A 74 9.07 2.39 -1.36
N ARG A 75 9.17 3.62 -0.82
CA ARG A 75 10.26 3.98 0.11
C ARG A 75 10.35 3.07 1.35
N TRP A 76 9.23 2.50 1.79
CA TRP A 76 9.18 1.66 2.98
C TRP A 76 9.39 0.17 2.70
N THR A 77 9.41 -0.29 1.45
CA THR A 77 9.56 -1.71 1.09
C THR A 77 11.01 -2.17 0.99
N MET A 78 11.97 -1.24 0.97
CA MET A 78 13.41 -1.49 0.76
C MET A 78 14.20 -1.32 2.07
N ARG A 79 13.81 -2.05 3.13
CA ARG A 79 14.27 -1.83 4.50
C ARG A 79 15.13 -2.97 5.03
#